data_AF-A0A146KF33-F1
#
_entry.id   AF-A0A146KF33-F1
#
_cell.length_a   1.000
_cell.length_b   1.000
_cell.length_c   1.000
_cell.angle_alpha   90.00
_cell.angle_beta   90.00
_cell.angle_gamma   90.00
#
_symmetry.space_group_name_H-M   'P 1'
#
loop_
_entity.id
_entity.type
_entity.pdbx_description
1 polymer ?
#
loop_
_entity_poly.entity_id
_entity_poly.type
_entity_poly.pdbx_seq_one_letter_code
_entity_poly.pdbx_strand_id
1 'polypeptide(L)'
;TSRYTNWFEACKYNKIIELTQYRLMCTNRFDKRETNLENFICKGFYGIHYCCYLGQMKALQILRDYELKCLTQFPTHIKIDTCDGIISDIEIPAKMSALHIAILANAEQCLEYLFEKLINLRDIESLFIIKNPLFVLTSCMIIQGSFESIQFIEKYHCLFLFRNARIMLEQKFNPIMLATYMGRKNYLILLLQLCQSKGYVIFEEFLNDFGEDFWKSQATRQIPLKLWASRDKIESCIEMVKGYFTAIHRYPAASWMGGCRSNGAILTIKEIIRLSNDRMSIDITHLDRKSLDIMAIEKRTLKRQLQEEKRESKPLQNQKQSLLIDEIQSNSW
;
A
#
# COMPACT_ATOMS: atom_id res chain seq x y z
N THR A 1 5.55 32.28 -16.20
CA THR A 1 5.72 31.03 -15.42
C THR A 1 7.18 30.85 -15.07
N SER A 2 7.54 30.52 -13.83
CA SER A 2 8.95 30.40 -13.43
C SER A 2 9.63 29.22 -14.15
N ARG A 3 10.95 29.30 -14.43
CA ARG A 3 11.70 28.18 -15.05
C ARG A 3 11.59 26.89 -14.22
N TYR A 4 11.48 27.00 -12.89
CA TYR A 4 11.28 25.87 -11.99
C TYR A 4 9.91 25.20 -12.16
N THR A 5 8.86 26.00 -12.35
CA THR A 5 7.54 25.47 -12.67
C THR A 5 7.62 24.67 -13.97
N ASN A 6 8.25 25.22 -15.01
CA ASN A 6 8.38 24.54 -16.30
C ASN A 6 9.20 23.23 -16.20
N TRP A 7 10.19 23.15 -15.30
CA TRP A 7 10.94 21.92 -15.03
C TRP A 7 10.04 20.79 -14.52
N PHE A 8 9.22 21.05 -13.50
CA PHE A 8 8.32 20.03 -12.96
C PHE A 8 7.21 19.69 -13.96
N GLU A 9 6.66 20.66 -14.68
CA GLU A 9 5.72 20.37 -15.78
C GLU A 9 6.36 19.48 -16.86
N ALA A 10 7.64 19.69 -17.17
CA ALA A 10 8.35 18.86 -18.13
C ALA A 10 8.55 17.41 -17.63
N CYS A 11 8.80 17.23 -16.33
CA CYS A 11 8.85 15.91 -15.69
C CYS A 11 7.49 15.21 -15.74
N LYS A 12 6.41 15.94 -15.42
CA LYS A 12 5.04 15.42 -15.37
C LYS A 12 4.50 14.98 -16.72
N TYR A 13 4.83 15.71 -17.78
CA TYR A 13 4.30 15.49 -19.12
C TYR A 13 5.33 14.89 -20.10
N ASN A 14 6.43 14.35 -19.58
CA ASN A 14 7.46 13.65 -20.37
C ASN A 14 8.05 14.51 -21.52
N LYS A 15 8.23 15.80 -21.27
CA LYS A 15 8.72 16.78 -22.24
C LYS A 15 10.25 16.75 -22.32
N ILE A 16 10.76 15.76 -23.06
CA ILE A 16 12.18 15.41 -23.09
C ILE A 16 13.11 16.56 -23.54
N ILE A 17 12.66 17.37 -24.50
CA ILE A 17 13.44 18.50 -25.01
C ILE A 17 13.61 19.55 -23.91
N GLU A 18 12.52 19.96 -23.27
CA GLU A 18 12.55 20.89 -22.14
C GLU A 18 13.33 20.35 -20.94
N LEU A 19 13.18 19.06 -20.61
CA LEU A 19 13.99 18.42 -19.56
C LEU A 19 15.48 18.53 -19.87
N THR A 20 15.88 18.24 -21.10
CA THR A 20 17.29 18.32 -21.52
C THR A 20 17.81 19.76 -21.44
N GLN A 21 16.98 20.74 -21.81
CA GLN A 21 17.31 22.16 -21.74
C GLN A 21 17.49 22.64 -20.29
N TYR A 22 16.64 22.21 -19.37
CA TYR A 22 16.63 22.70 -17.98
C TYR A 22 17.49 21.88 -17.01
N ARG A 23 17.96 20.69 -17.40
CA ARG A 23 18.63 19.73 -16.49
C ARG A 23 19.75 20.34 -15.65
N LEU A 24 20.60 21.17 -16.25
CA LEU A 24 21.78 21.71 -15.57
C LEU A 24 21.44 22.71 -14.47
N MET A 25 20.27 23.37 -14.55
CA MET A 25 19.86 24.40 -13.59
C MET A 25 18.90 23.86 -12.52
N CYS A 26 18.12 22.83 -12.86
CA CYS A 26 16.96 22.41 -12.08
C CYS A 26 17.10 21.04 -11.41
N THR A 27 18.09 20.22 -11.79
CA THR A 27 18.33 18.93 -11.13
C THR A 27 18.59 19.10 -9.64
N ASN A 28 18.16 18.11 -8.85
CA ASN A 28 18.29 18.11 -7.39
C ASN A 28 17.55 19.26 -6.69
N ARG A 29 16.58 19.89 -7.38
CA ARG A 29 15.65 20.83 -6.76
C ARG A 29 14.31 20.15 -6.56
N PHE A 30 13.77 20.29 -5.36
CA PHE A 30 12.43 19.84 -5.03
C PHE A 30 11.40 20.96 -5.21
N ASP A 31 10.15 20.57 -5.42
CA ASP A 31 9.02 21.45 -5.62
C ASP A 31 8.61 22.09 -4.30
N LYS A 32 8.62 23.42 -4.27
CA LYS A 32 8.27 24.23 -3.09
C LYS A 32 6.82 24.70 -3.12
N ARG A 33 6.09 24.48 -4.22
CA ARG A 33 4.68 24.86 -4.35
C ARG A 33 3.87 24.05 -3.33
N GLU A 34 2.75 24.63 -2.87
CA GLU A 34 1.81 23.91 -2.03
C GLU A 34 1.17 22.74 -2.79
N THR A 35 0.88 21.68 -2.07
CA THR A 35 0.29 20.46 -2.64
C THR A 35 -1.08 20.79 -3.25
N ASN A 36 -1.26 20.45 -4.52
CA ASN A 36 -2.52 20.56 -5.25
C ASN A 36 -2.73 19.28 -6.07
N LEU A 37 -3.62 18.41 -5.57
CA LEU A 37 -3.87 17.08 -6.13
C LEU A 37 -4.64 17.09 -7.46
N GLU A 38 -5.24 18.22 -7.83
CA GLU A 38 -5.93 18.38 -9.13
C GLU A 38 -4.91 18.67 -10.24
N ASN A 39 -3.88 19.44 -9.91
CA ASN A 39 -2.80 19.82 -10.83
C ASN A 39 -1.55 18.93 -10.72
N PHE A 40 -1.64 17.85 -9.96
CA PHE A 40 -0.53 16.94 -9.64
C PHE A 40 0.70 17.71 -9.15
N ILE A 41 0.50 18.62 -8.20
CA ILE A 41 1.59 19.33 -7.51
C ILE A 41 1.73 18.70 -6.13
N CYS A 42 2.90 18.16 -5.82
CA CYS A 42 3.20 17.51 -4.54
C CYS A 42 4.42 18.21 -3.91
N LYS A 43 4.19 18.92 -2.81
CA LYS A 43 5.25 19.65 -2.11
C LYS A 43 6.36 18.70 -1.67
N GLY A 44 7.61 19.08 -1.90
CA GLY A 44 8.79 18.28 -1.54
C GLY A 44 9.15 17.18 -2.53
N PHE A 45 8.42 17.02 -3.64
CA PHE A 45 8.79 16.10 -4.72
C PHE A 45 9.95 16.65 -5.54
N TYR A 46 10.75 15.74 -6.09
CA TYR A 46 11.78 16.04 -7.10
C TYR A 46 11.23 15.68 -8.47
N GLY A 47 11.94 16.01 -9.55
CA GLY A 47 11.53 15.64 -10.89
C GLY A 47 11.32 14.12 -11.01
N ILE A 48 12.25 13.34 -10.46
CA ILE A 48 12.16 11.87 -10.49
C ILE A 48 10.93 11.31 -9.76
N HIS A 49 10.50 11.95 -8.67
CA HIS A 49 9.30 11.55 -7.93
C HIS A 49 8.05 11.75 -8.80
N TYR A 50 7.95 12.87 -9.53
CA TYR A 50 6.85 13.08 -10.48
C TYR A 50 6.87 12.08 -11.63
N CYS A 51 8.05 11.75 -12.16
CA CYS A 51 8.14 10.75 -13.23
C CYS A 51 7.66 9.37 -12.75
N CYS A 52 8.02 8.97 -11.54
CA CYS A 52 7.53 7.72 -10.96
C CYS A 52 6.04 7.78 -10.65
N TYR A 53 5.57 8.91 -10.10
CA TYR A 53 4.18 9.08 -9.71
C TYR A 53 3.21 9.07 -10.90
N LEU A 54 3.66 9.56 -12.07
CA LEU A 54 2.85 9.67 -13.28
C LEU A 54 3.28 8.69 -14.38
N GLY A 55 4.15 7.71 -14.08
CA GLY A 55 4.60 6.70 -15.04
C GLY A 55 5.40 7.22 -16.23
N GLN A 56 6.09 8.38 -16.10
CA GLN A 56 6.82 9.01 -17.20
C GLN A 56 8.22 8.41 -17.38
N MET A 57 8.26 7.22 -17.99
CA MET A 57 9.44 6.38 -18.11
C MET A 57 10.64 7.05 -18.82
N LYS A 58 10.42 7.77 -19.93
CA LYS A 58 11.53 8.42 -20.67
C LYS A 58 12.16 9.55 -19.85
N ALA A 59 11.36 10.36 -19.17
CA ALA A 59 11.84 11.38 -18.25
C ALA A 59 12.59 10.76 -17.05
N LEU A 60 12.06 9.68 -16.47
CA LEU A 60 12.73 8.92 -15.41
C LEU A 60 14.12 8.46 -15.84
N GLN A 61 14.26 7.92 -17.06
CA GLN A 61 15.56 7.46 -17.58
C GLN A 61 16.60 8.58 -17.61
N ILE A 62 16.20 9.80 -17.97
CA ILE A 62 17.09 10.98 -17.99
C ILE A 62 17.46 11.41 -16.58
N LEU A 63 16.48 11.43 -15.66
CA LEU A 63 16.68 11.94 -14.31
C LEU A 63 17.39 10.96 -13.37
N ARG A 64 17.38 9.66 -13.69
CA ARG A 64 18.00 8.61 -12.87
C ARG A 64 19.41 8.99 -12.41
N ASP A 65 20.27 9.41 -13.34
CA ASP A 65 21.69 9.63 -13.02
C ASP A 65 21.93 10.85 -12.12
N TYR A 66 20.91 11.70 -11.95
CA TYR A 66 21.01 12.93 -11.18
C TYR A 66 20.24 12.86 -9.86
N GLU A 67 19.05 12.26 -9.88
CA GLU A 67 18.06 12.38 -8.80
C GLU A 67 17.68 11.03 -8.15
N LEU A 68 18.25 9.88 -8.56
CA LEU A 68 17.87 8.57 -8.03
C LEU A 68 17.98 8.45 -6.50
N LYS A 69 18.97 9.14 -5.90
CA LYS A 69 19.19 9.17 -4.45
C LYS A 69 18.39 10.26 -3.74
N CYS A 70 17.65 11.10 -4.46
CA CYS A 70 16.80 12.10 -3.84
C CYS A 70 15.65 11.43 -3.09
N LEU A 71 15.31 11.99 -1.93
CA LEU A 71 14.19 11.56 -1.11
C LEU A 71 13.22 12.74 -0.95
N THR A 72 11.92 12.49 -0.83
CA THR A 72 10.93 13.56 -0.61
C THR A 72 11.29 14.40 0.61
N GLN A 73 11.13 15.73 0.52
CA GLN A 73 11.60 16.64 1.60
C GLN A 73 10.54 16.91 2.66
N PHE A 74 9.26 16.86 2.30
CA PHE A 74 8.15 17.16 3.20
C PHE A 74 7.14 16.00 3.17
N PRO A 75 6.39 15.80 4.27
CA PRO A 75 5.14 15.07 4.19
C PRO A 75 4.23 15.74 3.16
N THR A 76 3.57 14.94 2.34
CA THR A 76 2.71 15.45 1.27
C THR A 76 1.56 14.48 1.03
N HIS A 77 0.49 14.99 0.45
CA HIS A 77 -0.65 14.18 0.09
C HIS A 77 -0.52 13.72 -1.36
N ILE A 78 -0.93 12.48 -1.64
CA ILE A 78 -1.02 11.94 -2.99
C ILE A 78 -2.34 11.18 -3.20
N LYS A 79 -2.73 11.02 -4.46
CA LYS A 79 -3.76 10.07 -4.89
C LYS A 79 -3.10 8.73 -5.19
N ILE A 80 -3.68 7.63 -4.73
CA ILE A 80 -3.21 6.27 -5.01
C ILE A 80 -4.34 5.48 -5.66
N ASP A 81 -4.04 4.79 -6.76
CA ASP A 81 -4.93 3.81 -7.35
C ASP A 81 -4.60 2.42 -6.83
N THR A 82 -5.52 1.83 -6.06
CA THR A 82 -5.38 0.49 -5.49
C THR A 82 -6.31 -0.48 -6.20
N CYS A 83 -6.08 -1.78 -5.99
CA CYS A 83 -7.01 -2.79 -6.52
C CYS A 83 -8.43 -2.74 -5.90
N ASP A 84 -8.65 -2.02 -4.79
CA ASP A 84 -10.00 -1.76 -4.24
C ASP A 84 -10.57 -0.40 -4.65
N GLY A 85 -9.86 0.35 -5.50
CA GLY A 85 -10.24 1.68 -5.97
C GLY A 85 -9.27 2.80 -5.55
N ILE A 86 -9.68 4.04 -5.81
CA ILE A 86 -8.84 5.21 -5.66
C ILE A 86 -8.91 5.76 -4.24
N ILE A 87 -7.77 5.86 -3.58
CA ILE A 87 -7.59 6.62 -2.34
C ILE A 87 -7.19 8.03 -2.74
N SER A 88 -8.13 8.96 -2.69
CA SER A 88 -7.96 10.30 -3.23
C SER A 88 -7.00 11.21 -2.45
N ASP A 89 -6.61 10.82 -1.24
CA ASP A 89 -5.90 11.72 -0.32
C ASP A 89 -5.11 10.98 0.77
N ILE A 90 -3.97 10.37 0.46
CA ILE A 90 -3.11 9.74 1.47
C ILE A 90 -1.93 10.65 1.79
N GLU A 91 -1.76 10.97 3.08
CA GLU A 91 -0.53 11.62 3.54
C GLU A 91 0.60 10.60 3.53
N ILE A 92 1.66 10.92 2.80
CA ILE A 92 2.89 10.17 2.77
C ILE A 92 3.99 10.94 3.51
N PRO A 93 4.89 10.26 4.24
CA PRO A 93 5.93 10.93 5.01
C PRO A 93 7.00 11.53 4.11
N ALA A 94 7.79 12.45 4.69
CA ALA A 94 9.06 12.81 4.09
C ALA A 94 10.01 11.59 4.01
N LYS A 95 11.07 11.75 3.24
CA LYS A 95 12.16 10.77 3.03
C LYS A 95 11.76 9.52 2.25
N MET A 96 10.73 9.61 1.42
CA MET A 96 10.39 8.55 0.48
C MET A 96 11.26 8.64 -0.77
N SER A 97 11.76 7.49 -1.24
CA SER A 97 12.52 7.42 -2.49
C SER A 97 11.59 7.32 -3.69
N ALA A 98 12.13 7.60 -4.88
CA ALA A 98 11.47 7.36 -6.17
C ALA A 98 10.84 5.97 -6.28
N LEU A 99 11.48 4.96 -5.69
CA LEU A 99 10.99 3.58 -5.67
C LEU A 99 9.68 3.42 -4.90
N HIS A 100 9.58 4.03 -3.71
CA HIS A 100 8.36 3.99 -2.94
C HIS A 100 7.21 4.66 -3.69
N ILE A 101 7.50 5.80 -4.33
CA ILE A 101 6.52 6.53 -5.13
C ILE A 101 6.06 5.71 -6.34
N ALA A 102 6.98 5.02 -7.03
CA ALA A 102 6.62 4.15 -8.16
C ALA A 102 5.69 3.00 -7.75
N ILE A 103 5.96 2.37 -6.58
CA ILE A 103 5.09 1.33 -6.03
C ILE A 103 3.70 1.89 -5.72
N LEU A 104 3.62 2.97 -4.94
CA LEU A 104 2.34 3.55 -4.55
C LEU A 104 1.54 4.06 -5.76
N ALA A 105 2.21 4.51 -6.82
CA ALA A 105 1.57 4.97 -8.05
C ALA A 105 1.16 3.84 -9.00
N ASN A 106 1.48 2.57 -8.67
CA ASN A 106 1.35 1.44 -9.58
C ASN A 106 2.05 1.66 -10.93
N ALA A 107 3.20 2.34 -10.93
CA ALA A 107 3.95 2.66 -12.14
C ALA A 107 4.90 1.52 -12.51
N GLU A 108 4.34 0.39 -12.95
CA GLU A 108 5.04 -0.88 -13.19
C GLU A 108 6.33 -0.73 -14.01
N GLN A 109 6.27 -0.05 -15.16
CA GLN A 109 7.45 0.16 -16.01
C GLN A 109 8.56 0.95 -15.29
N CYS A 110 8.19 1.92 -14.46
CA CYS A 110 9.15 2.68 -13.66
C CYS A 110 9.73 1.81 -12.54
N LEU A 111 8.89 0.99 -11.91
CA LEU A 111 9.28 0.06 -10.85
C LEU A 111 10.32 -0.95 -11.35
N GLU A 112 10.01 -1.64 -12.46
CA GLU A 112 10.91 -2.61 -13.08
C GLU A 112 12.26 -1.98 -13.41
N TYR A 113 12.22 -0.84 -14.11
CA TYR A 113 13.43 -0.11 -14.49
C TYR A 113 14.27 0.31 -13.30
N LEU A 114 13.66 0.88 -12.27
CA LEU A 114 14.37 1.30 -11.07
C LEU A 114 15.06 0.10 -10.44
N PHE A 115 14.34 -1.00 -10.19
CA PHE A 115 14.93 -2.16 -9.54
C PHE A 115 16.08 -2.80 -10.33
N GLU A 116 15.95 -2.95 -11.64
CA GLU A 116 17.04 -3.46 -12.48
C GLU A 116 18.32 -2.63 -12.31
N LYS A 117 18.18 -1.30 -12.15
CA LYS A 117 19.33 -0.42 -11.92
C LYS A 117 19.80 -0.48 -10.47
N LEU A 118 18.88 -0.61 -9.51
CA LEU A 118 19.19 -0.64 -8.09
C LEU A 118 19.92 -1.92 -7.66
N ILE A 119 19.62 -3.07 -8.25
CA ILE A 119 20.33 -4.33 -7.98
C ILE A 119 21.83 -4.22 -8.24
N ASN A 120 22.21 -3.37 -9.19
CA ASN A 120 23.60 -3.14 -9.54
C ASN A 120 24.30 -2.12 -8.62
N LEU A 121 23.56 -1.43 -7.74
CA LEU A 121 24.13 -0.45 -6.83
C LEU A 121 24.51 -1.09 -5.50
N ARG A 122 25.77 -0.90 -5.10
CA ARG A 122 26.26 -1.29 -3.77
C ARG A 122 25.51 -0.57 -2.63
N ASP A 123 25.01 0.64 -2.89
CA ASP A 123 24.36 1.50 -1.89
C ASP A 123 22.83 1.37 -1.86
N ILE A 124 22.28 0.22 -2.26
CA ILE A 124 20.83 0.07 -2.34
C ILE A 124 20.16 0.40 -1.00
N GLU A 125 20.85 0.15 0.11
CA GLU A 125 20.37 0.35 1.48
C GLU A 125 19.78 1.73 1.73
N SER A 126 20.42 2.80 1.24
CA SER A 126 19.96 4.17 1.52
C SER A 126 18.55 4.45 1.00
N LEU A 127 18.09 3.67 0.01
CA LEU A 127 16.78 3.82 -0.59
C LEU A 127 15.68 3.07 0.15
N PHE A 128 16.02 2.23 1.14
CA PHE A 128 15.09 1.49 1.99
C PHE A 128 14.99 2.06 3.41
N ILE A 129 15.83 3.03 3.79
CA ILE A 129 15.85 3.60 5.13
C ILE A 129 14.69 4.61 5.27
N ILE A 130 13.50 4.08 5.55
CA ILE A 130 12.36 4.88 6.01
C ILE A 130 12.14 4.59 7.49
N LYS A 131 12.08 5.67 8.28
CA LYS A 131 11.82 5.58 9.73
C LYS A 131 10.36 5.26 10.05
N ASN A 132 9.45 5.56 9.11
CA ASN A 132 8.04 5.24 9.25
C ASN A 132 7.78 3.80 8.76
N PRO A 133 7.41 2.87 9.64
CA PRO A 133 7.20 1.48 9.27
C PRO A 133 6.04 1.27 8.29
N LEU A 134 5.05 2.17 8.28
CA LEU A 134 3.90 2.06 7.37
C LEU A 134 4.29 2.24 5.90
N PHE A 135 5.42 2.88 5.64
CA PHE A 135 5.88 3.20 4.30
C PHE A 135 7.16 2.50 3.90
N VAL A 136 7.52 1.40 4.57
CA VAL A 136 8.54 0.50 4.02
C VAL A 136 8.00 -0.12 2.73
N LEU A 137 8.87 -0.48 1.79
CA LEU A 137 8.44 -0.89 0.45
C LEU A 137 7.38 -1.99 0.44
N THR A 138 7.51 -3.00 1.30
CA THR A 138 6.51 -4.08 1.38
C THR A 138 5.17 -3.58 1.89
N SER A 139 5.15 -2.63 2.83
CA SER A 139 3.91 -1.97 3.24
C SER A 139 3.30 -1.17 2.09
N CYS A 140 4.12 -0.44 1.32
CA CYS A 140 3.64 0.26 0.12
C CYS A 140 3.01 -0.69 -0.90
N MET A 141 3.62 -1.86 -1.12
CA MET A 141 3.09 -2.89 -2.03
C MET A 141 1.76 -3.45 -1.53
N ILE A 142 1.63 -3.71 -0.23
CA ILE A 142 0.37 -4.17 0.39
C ILE A 142 -0.71 -3.10 0.27
N ILE A 143 -0.36 -1.84 0.53
CA ILE A 143 -1.27 -0.69 0.42
C ILE A 143 -1.83 -0.60 -0.99
N GLN A 144 -0.95 -0.64 -2.00
CA GLN A 144 -1.34 -0.52 -3.39
C GLN A 144 -2.10 -1.77 -3.89
N GLY A 145 -1.67 -2.97 -3.49
CA GLY A 145 -2.41 -4.20 -3.67
C GLY A 145 -2.39 -4.80 -5.08
N SER A 146 -1.54 -4.33 -6.00
CA SER A 146 -1.37 -4.92 -7.35
C SER A 146 -0.83 -6.34 -7.28
N PHE A 147 -1.17 -7.13 -8.29
CA PHE A 147 -0.61 -8.46 -8.46
C PHE A 147 0.84 -8.40 -8.96
N GLU A 148 1.14 -7.40 -9.77
CA GLU A 148 2.46 -7.11 -10.32
C GLU A 148 3.48 -6.87 -9.19
N SER A 149 3.09 -6.14 -8.14
CA SER A 149 3.92 -5.99 -6.94
C SER A 149 4.17 -7.29 -6.18
N ILE A 150 3.26 -8.29 -6.23
CA ILE A 150 3.47 -9.62 -5.65
C ILE A 150 4.54 -10.37 -6.44
N GLN A 151 4.39 -10.42 -7.78
CA GLN A 151 5.40 -11.02 -8.67
C GLN A 151 6.77 -10.36 -8.47
N PHE A 152 6.76 -9.06 -8.20
CA PHE A 152 7.94 -8.30 -7.88
C PHE A 152 8.62 -8.80 -6.59
N ILE A 153 7.86 -8.98 -5.51
CA ILE A 153 8.38 -9.54 -4.25
C ILE A 153 8.93 -10.95 -4.48
N GLU A 154 8.23 -11.80 -5.25
CA GLU A 154 8.69 -13.16 -5.56
C GLU A 154 10.02 -13.16 -6.31
N LYS A 155 10.12 -12.34 -7.37
CA LYS A 155 11.33 -12.21 -8.20
C LYS A 155 12.54 -11.76 -7.38
N TYR A 156 12.34 -10.89 -6.39
CA TYR A 156 13.41 -10.28 -5.59
C TYR A 156 13.36 -10.64 -4.10
N HIS A 157 12.76 -11.77 -3.76
CA HIS A 157 12.40 -12.18 -2.40
C HIS A 157 13.53 -12.08 -1.38
N CYS A 158 14.77 -12.42 -1.75
CA CYS A 158 15.93 -12.31 -0.85
C CYS A 158 16.15 -10.88 -0.33
N LEU A 159 16.04 -9.88 -1.21
CA LEU A 159 16.27 -8.47 -0.83
C LEU A 159 15.20 -7.98 0.15
N PHE A 160 13.95 -8.32 -0.12
CA PHE A 160 12.81 -7.93 0.72
C PHE A 160 12.82 -8.65 2.06
N LEU A 161 13.04 -9.96 2.09
CA LEU A 161 13.01 -10.77 3.31
C LEU A 161 14.02 -10.30 4.36
N PHE A 162 15.29 -10.13 3.97
CA PHE A 162 16.34 -9.75 4.92
C PHE A 162 16.09 -8.36 5.53
N ARG A 163 15.54 -7.42 4.75
CA ARG A 163 15.31 -6.05 5.21
C ARG A 163 14.01 -5.92 6.01
N ASN A 164 12.94 -6.57 5.56
CA ASN A 164 11.68 -6.58 6.31
C ASN A 164 11.82 -7.26 7.65
N ALA A 165 12.56 -8.38 7.74
CA ALA A 165 12.79 -9.06 9.02
C ALA A 165 13.44 -8.13 10.05
N ARG A 166 14.44 -7.34 9.63
CA ARG A 166 15.09 -6.36 10.50
C ARG A 166 14.16 -5.23 10.93
N ILE A 167 13.38 -4.67 10.00
CA ILE A 167 12.42 -3.60 10.31
C ILE A 167 11.31 -4.11 11.24
N MET A 168 10.82 -5.32 11.01
CA MET A 168 9.81 -5.97 11.86
C MET A 168 10.29 -6.09 13.30
N LEU A 169 11.55 -6.48 13.50
CA LEU A 169 12.19 -6.55 14.82
C LEU A 169 12.34 -5.16 15.47
N GLU A 170 12.80 -4.17 14.70
CA GLU A 170 13.17 -2.86 15.25
C GLU A 170 11.95 -1.95 15.50
N GLN A 171 10.92 -2.01 14.65
CA GLN A 171 9.85 -0.99 14.62
C GLN A 171 8.48 -1.48 15.12
N LYS A 172 8.38 -2.72 15.62
CA LYS A 172 7.12 -3.31 16.11
C LYS A 172 5.95 -3.18 15.12
N PHE A 173 6.24 -3.17 13.83
CA PHE A 173 5.25 -3.09 12.77
C PHE A 173 5.42 -4.27 11.83
N ASN A 174 4.30 -4.95 11.52
CA ASN A 174 4.34 -6.17 10.74
C ASN A 174 3.52 -6.04 9.44
N PRO A 175 4.17 -6.20 8.26
CA PRO A 175 3.49 -6.30 6.97
C PRO A 175 2.37 -7.37 6.90
N ILE A 176 2.48 -8.49 7.60
CA ILE A 176 1.43 -9.53 7.71
C ILE A 176 0.18 -8.97 8.37
N MET A 177 0.35 -8.12 9.39
CA MET A 177 -0.78 -7.45 10.04
C MET A 177 -1.42 -6.49 9.06
N LEU A 178 -0.62 -5.62 8.45
CA LEU A 178 -1.13 -4.69 7.45
C LEU A 178 -1.91 -5.42 6.34
N ALA A 179 -1.36 -6.52 5.82
CA ALA A 179 -2.03 -7.35 4.82
C ALA A 179 -3.34 -7.96 5.34
N THR A 180 -3.36 -8.43 6.59
CA THR A 180 -4.58 -8.94 7.26
C THR A 180 -5.65 -7.85 7.37
N TYR A 181 -5.31 -6.66 7.87
CA TYR A 181 -6.26 -5.57 8.08
C TYR A 181 -6.76 -4.93 6.79
N MET A 182 -5.93 -4.93 5.75
CA MET A 182 -6.33 -4.52 4.41
C MET A 182 -7.05 -5.63 3.62
N GLY A 183 -7.25 -6.82 4.21
CA GLY A 183 -7.92 -7.94 3.54
C GLY A 183 -7.15 -8.48 2.32
N ARG A 184 -5.83 -8.29 2.29
CA ARG A 184 -4.93 -8.62 1.17
C ARG A 184 -4.47 -10.08 1.25
N LYS A 185 -5.41 -11.00 1.00
CA LYS A 185 -5.18 -12.44 1.13
C LYS A 185 -3.95 -12.95 0.38
N ASN A 186 -3.72 -12.50 -0.86
CA ASN A 186 -2.60 -12.95 -1.68
C ASN A 186 -1.24 -12.52 -1.09
N TYR A 187 -1.15 -11.28 -0.61
CA TYR A 187 0.04 -10.80 0.09
C TYR A 187 0.28 -11.58 1.38
N LEU A 188 -0.79 -11.83 2.13
CA LEU A 188 -0.70 -12.58 3.37
C LEU A 188 -0.18 -14.01 3.12
N ILE A 189 -0.69 -14.69 2.10
CA ILE A 189 -0.21 -16.01 1.67
C ILE A 189 1.28 -15.95 1.34
N LEU A 190 1.69 -15.01 0.48
CA LEU A 190 3.09 -14.87 0.08
C LEU A 190 4.00 -14.61 1.29
N LEU A 191 3.61 -13.68 2.16
CA LEU A 191 4.40 -13.35 3.35
C LEU A 191 4.55 -14.54 4.29
N LEU A 192 3.49 -15.31 4.53
CA LEU A 192 3.54 -16.53 5.34
C LEU A 192 4.47 -17.59 4.72
N GLN A 193 4.36 -17.82 3.40
CA GLN A 193 5.25 -18.75 2.68
C GLN A 193 6.73 -18.33 2.77
N LEU A 194 7.00 -17.04 2.60
CA LEU A 194 8.36 -16.49 2.73
C LEU A 194 8.91 -16.71 4.14
N CYS A 195 8.09 -16.55 5.18
CA CYS A 195 8.49 -16.80 6.56
C CYS A 195 8.78 -18.29 6.82
N GLN A 196 7.98 -19.20 6.25
CA GLN A 196 8.22 -20.65 6.33
C GLN A 196 9.58 -21.06 5.77
N SER A 197 9.90 -20.55 4.59
CA SER A 197 11.03 -21.01 3.78
C SER A 197 12.40 -20.78 4.45
N LYS A 198 12.44 -19.95 5.49
CA LYS A 198 13.67 -19.51 6.15
C LYS A 198 13.77 -19.90 7.63
N GLY A 199 12.79 -20.63 8.19
CA GLY A 199 12.85 -21.12 9.57
C GLY A 199 13.03 -20.02 10.62
N TYR A 200 12.38 -18.86 10.41
CA TYR A 200 12.54 -17.71 11.30
C TYR A 200 11.95 -17.98 12.69
N VAL A 201 12.83 -18.23 13.67
CA VAL A 201 12.51 -18.30 15.11
C VAL A 201 11.88 -16.99 15.63
N ILE A 202 12.25 -15.86 15.00
CA ILE A 202 11.70 -14.51 15.25
C ILE A 202 10.17 -14.45 15.17
N PHE A 203 9.55 -15.43 14.50
CA PHE A 203 8.12 -15.47 14.27
C PHE A 203 7.32 -15.98 15.47
N GLU A 204 7.90 -16.79 16.36
CA GLU A 204 7.20 -17.28 17.55
C GLU A 204 7.06 -16.18 18.62
N GLU A 205 8.12 -15.41 18.87
CA GLU A 205 8.06 -14.24 19.79
C GLU A 205 7.04 -13.20 19.31
N PHE A 206 6.94 -13.01 18.00
CA PHE A 206 6.01 -12.09 17.36
C PHE A 206 4.52 -12.43 17.59
N LEU A 207 4.19 -13.71 17.78
CA LEU A 207 2.80 -14.17 17.87
C LEU A 207 2.17 -13.95 19.23
N ASN A 208 2.98 -14.01 20.28
CA ASN A 208 2.52 -13.71 21.63
C ASN A 208 2.00 -12.26 21.73
N ASP A 209 2.46 -11.37 20.84
CA ASP A 209 2.07 -9.95 20.79
C ASP A 209 0.85 -9.65 19.89
N PHE A 210 0.43 -10.59 19.01
CA PHE A 210 -0.61 -10.35 18.00
C PHE A 210 -2.02 -10.15 18.59
N GLY A 211 -2.25 -10.60 19.84
CA GLY A 211 -3.58 -10.74 20.44
C GLY A 211 -4.12 -9.50 21.16
N GLU A 212 -3.29 -8.76 21.91
CA GLU A 212 -3.79 -7.69 22.80
C GLU A 212 -3.14 -6.31 22.62
N ASP A 213 -1.90 -6.24 22.13
CA ASP A 213 -1.15 -4.98 22.16
C ASP A 213 -1.17 -4.21 20.83
N PHE A 214 -1.68 -4.79 19.75
CA PHE A 214 -1.71 -4.13 18.46
C PHE A 214 -2.67 -2.93 18.39
N TRP A 215 -3.88 -3.06 18.93
CA TRP A 215 -4.83 -1.94 19.06
C TRP A 215 -4.29 -0.82 19.95
N LYS A 216 -3.39 -1.18 20.87
CA LYS A 216 -2.67 -0.23 21.73
C LYS A 216 -1.45 0.37 21.04
N SER A 217 -0.89 -0.29 20.02
CA SER A 217 0.29 0.18 19.32
C SER A 217 0.00 1.51 18.61
N GLN A 218 0.92 2.47 18.71
CA GLN A 218 0.75 3.77 18.05
C GLN A 218 0.75 3.64 16.52
N ALA A 219 1.36 2.60 15.96
CA ALA A 219 1.51 2.43 14.52
C ALA A 219 0.17 2.16 13.82
N THR A 220 -0.78 1.50 14.49
CA THR A 220 -2.11 1.19 13.92
C THR A 220 -2.99 2.42 13.82
N ARG A 221 -2.86 3.33 14.78
CA ARG A 221 -3.54 4.62 14.78
C ARG A 221 -3.09 5.52 13.64
N GLN A 222 -1.93 5.24 13.04
CA GLN A 222 -1.41 5.98 11.89
C GLN A 222 -1.95 5.44 10.56
N ILE A 223 -2.57 4.25 10.52
CA ILE A 223 -3.16 3.70 9.30
C ILE A 223 -4.52 4.37 9.08
N PRO A 224 -4.74 5.10 7.98
CA PRO A 224 -6.04 5.69 7.69
C PRO A 224 -7.13 4.61 7.63
N LEU A 225 -8.24 4.81 8.35
CA LEU A 225 -9.36 3.85 8.41
C LEU A 225 -9.92 3.49 7.02
N LYS A 226 -9.82 4.41 6.06
CA LYS A 226 -10.20 4.17 4.66
C LYS A 226 -9.37 3.09 3.95
N LEU A 227 -8.22 2.72 4.48
CA LEU A 227 -7.41 1.59 3.99
C LEU A 227 -7.89 0.24 4.52
N TRP A 228 -8.76 0.24 5.53
CA TRP A 228 -9.14 -1.00 6.21
C TRP A 228 -10.20 -1.73 5.40
N ALA A 229 -10.05 -3.05 5.31
CA ALA A 229 -11.04 -3.89 4.68
C ALA A 229 -12.32 -3.98 5.53
N SER A 230 -13.38 -4.54 4.95
CA SER A 230 -14.56 -4.91 5.72
C SER A 230 -14.21 -5.90 6.82
N ARG A 231 -14.97 -5.87 7.91
CA ARG A 231 -14.78 -6.77 9.06
C ARG A 231 -14.67 -8.23 8.65
N ASP A 232 -15.56 -8.70 7.77
CA ASP A 232 -15.58 -10.09 7.31
C ASP A 232 -14.29 -10.47 6.56
N LYS A 233 -13.72 -9.55 5.77
CA LYS A 233 -12.43 -9.77 5.07
C LYS A 233 -11.28 -9.86 6.07
N ILE A 234 -11.29 -9.02 7.11
CA ILE A 234 -10.28 -9.02 8.16
C ILE A 234 -10.36 -10.33 8.96
N GLU A 235 -11.55 -10.72 9.42
CA GLU A 235 -11.78 -11.96 10.16
C GLU A 235 -11.33 -13.18 9.34
N SER A 236 -11.64 -13.23 8.03
CA SER A 236 -11.16 -14.29 7.15
C SER A 236 -9.63 -14.36 7.06
N CYS A 237 -8.95 -13.22 7.02
CA CYS A 237 -7.48 -13.18 7.03
C CYS A 237 -6.91 -13.62 8.38
N ILE A 238 -7.52 -13.20 9.50
CA ILE A 238 -7.13 -13.63 10.85
C ILE A 238 -7.24 -15.16 10.98
N GLU A 239 -8.34 -15.75 10.53
CA GLU A 239 -8.51 -17.20 10.58
C GLU A 239 -7.50 -17.94 9.69
N MET A 240 -7.13 -17.37 8.54
CA MET A 240 -6.06 -17.94 7.70
C MET A 240 -4.71 -17.92 8.42
N VAL A 241 -4.40 -16.83 9.12
CA VAL A 241 -3.19 -16.71 9.94
C VAL A 241 -3.19 -17.75 11.06
N LYS A 242 -4.28 -17.84 11.85
CA LYS A 242 -4.44 -18.84 12.91
C LYS A 242 -4.32 -20.28 12.41
N GLY A 243 -4.97 -20.59 11.29
CA GLY A 243 -4.94 -21.91 10.66
C GLY A 243 -3.54 -22.29 10.22
N TYR A 244 -2.83 -21.37 9.57
CA TYR A 244 -1.44 -21.55 9.18
C TYR A 244 -0.53 -21.88 10.37
N PHE A 245 -0.69 -21.17 11.50
CA PHE A 245 0.08 -21.45 12.71
C PHE A 245 -0.28 -22.76 13.38
N THR A 246 -1.57 -23.08 13.45
CA THR A 246 -2.03 -24.36 13.97
C THR A 246 -1.40 -25.52 13.19
N ALA A 247 -1.24 -25.37 11.88
CA ALA A 247 -0.56 -26.36 11.05
C ALA A 247 0.95 -26.46 11.37
N ILE A 248 1.66 -25.33 11.52
CA ILE A 248 3.09 -25.33 11.87
C ILE A 248 3.34 -26.02 13.22
N HIS A 249 2.59 -25.68 14.26
CA HIS A 249 2.80 -26.26 15.59
C HIS A 249 2.41 -27.74 15.67
N ARG A 250 1.37 -28.17 14.95
CA ARG A 250 0.92 -29.57 14.94
C ARG A 250 1.77 -30.46 14.04
N TYR A 251 2.36 -29.90 13.00
CA TYR A 251 3.18 -30.61 12.04
C TYR A 251 4.52 -29.89 11.86
N PRO A 252 5.35 -29.81 12.92
CA PRO A 252 6.67 -29.21 12.80
C PRO A 252 7.45 -30.01 11.77
N ALA A 253 7.76 -29.37 10.64
CA ALA A 253 8.63 -29.99 9.64
C ALA A 253 9.95 -30.34 10.34
N ALA A 254 10.31 -31.63 10.36
CA ALA A 254 11.48 -32.11 11.07
C ALA A 254 12.74 -31.41 10.55
N SER A 255 13.24 -30.45 11.32
CA SER A 255 14.34 -29.55 10.96
C SER A 255 15.70 -30.25 10.78
N TRP A 256 15.82 -31.51 11.19
CA TRP A 256 17.06 -32.31 11.19
C TRP A 256 17.17 -33.30 10.02
N MET A 257 16.12 -33.50 9.20
CA MET A 257 16.15 -34.40 8.03
C MET A 257 16.45 -33.69 6.71
N GLY A 258 17.27 -32.64 6.70
CA GLY A 258 17.76 -31.99 5.48
C GLY A 258 16.64 -31.61 4.52
N GLY A 259 15.88 -30.56 4.87
CA GLY A 259 14.68 -30.08 4.18
C GLY A 259 14.59 -30.47 2.71
N CYS A 260 13.84 -31.55 2.44
CA CYS A 260 13.63 -32.02 1.09
C CYS A 260 13.02 -30.90 0.24
N ARG A 261 13.67 -30.59 -0.87
CA ARG A 261 13.07 -29.99 -2.07
C ARG A 261 12.07 -30.94 -2.73
N SER A 262 11.26 -31.66 -1.95
CA SER A 262 10.22 -32.54 -2.47
C SER A 262 8.89 -31.79 -2.45
N ASN A 263 8.31 -31.62 -3.63
CA ASN A 263 6.98 -31.10 -3.93
C ASN A 263 5.80 -31.87 -3.25
N GLY A 264 6.03 -32.59 -2.15
CA GLY A 264 5.13 -33.64 -1.64
C GLY A 264 4.46 -33.40 -0.28
N ALA A 265 4.80 -32.33 0.46
CA ALA A 265 4.18 -32.07 1.77
C ALA A 265 3.91 -30.59 2.02
N ILE A 266 3.55 -29.85 0.97
CA ILE A 266 2.85 -28.58 1.17
C ILE A 266 1.38 -28.98 1.36
N LEU A 267 0.92 -29.05 2.60
CA LEU A 267 -0.52 -28.93 2.86
C LEU A 267 -0.94 -27.66 2.13
N THR A 268 -1.79 -27.81 1.12
CA THR A 268 -2.24 -26.64 0.38
C THR A 268 -2.93 -25.71 1.37
N ILE A 269 -2.81 -24.41 1.20
CA ILE A 269 -3.51 -23.44 2.07
C ILE A 269 -5.02 -23.73 2.09
N LYS A 270 -5.55 -24.34 1.01
CA LYS A 270 -6.90 -24.89 0.95
C LYS A 270 -7.15 -26.01 1.98
N GLU A 271 -6.23 -26.95 2.16
CA GLU A 271 -6.33 -28.00 3.19
C GLU A 271 -6.17 -27.43 4.60
N ILE A 272 -5.27 -26.45 4.80
CA ILE A 272 -5.13 -25.77 6.10
C ILE A 272 -6.43 -25.05 6.47
N ILE A 273 -7.02 -24.30 5.53
CA ILE A 273 -8.31 -23.59 5.71
C ILE A 273 -9.47 -24.59 5.92
N ARG A 274 -9.46 -25.74 5.23
CA ARG A 274 -10.47 -26.78 5.42
C ARG A 274 -10.41 -27.35 6.85
N LEU A 275 -9.20 -27.65 7.32
CA LEU A 275 -8.96 -28.22 8.65
C LEU A 275 -9.27 -27.25 9.80
N SER A 276 -9.16 -25.93 9.58
CA SER A 276 -9.54 -24.91 10.57
C SER A 276 -11.06 -24.69 10.63
N ASN A 277 -11.76 -24.73 9.50
CA ASN A 277 -13.21 -24.48 9.44
C ASN A 277 -14.05 -25.62 10.02
N ASP A 278 -13.54 -26.85 10.01
CA ASP A 278 -14.29 -28.01 10.51
C ASP A 278 -14.41 -28.06 12.05
N ARG A 279 -13.75 -27.17 12.83
CA ARG A 279 -13.62 -27.36 14.29
C ARG A 279 -13.68 -26.15 15.24
N MET A 280 -14.03 -24.93 14.81
CA MET A 280 -14.08 -23.78 15.74
C MET A 280 -15.47 -23.18 15.94
N SER A 281 -16.15 -23.63 17.00
CA SER A 281 -17.08 -22.80 17.77
C SER A 281 -16.30 -22.19 18.94
N ILE A 282 -15.89 -20.93 18.83
CA ILE A 282 -15.28 -20.17 19.94
C ILE A 282 -16.06 -18.86 20.13
N ASP A 283 -16.39 -18.61 21.40
CA ASP A 283 -17.11 -17.46 21.91
C ASP A 283 -16.22 -16.19 21.90
N ILE A 284 -16.72 -15.11 21.29
CA ILE A 284 -15.99 -13.84 21.03
C ILE A 284 -16.49 -12.74 21.98
N THR A 285 -16.61 -13.04 23.27
CA THR A 285 -17.16 -12.11 24.27
C THR A 285 -16.19 -11.02 24.76
N HIS A 286 -14.97 -10.92 24.20
CA HIS A 286 -13.94 -9.97 24.67
C HIS A 286 -13.54 -8.87 23.68
N LEU A 287 -14.48 -8.34 22.90
CA LEU A 287 -14.32 -7.00 22.30
C LEU A 287 -14.81 -5.95 23.30
N ASP A 288 -13.92 -5.02 23.69
CA ASP A 288 -14.22 -3.92 24.62
C ASP A 288 -15.45 -3.13 24.12
N ARG A 289 -16.49 -3.03 24.97
CA ARG A 289 -17.76 -2.32 24.72
C ARG A 289 -17.52 -0.93 24.13
N LYS A 290 -16.46 -0.22 24.56
CA LYS A 290 -16.13 1.11 24.02
C LYS A 290 -15.84 1.11 22.52
N SER A 291 -15.16 0.08 22.02
CA SER A 291 -14.86 -0.03 20.58
C SER A 291 -16.11 -0.36 19.77
N LEU A 292 -17.02 -1.18 20.33
CA LEU A 292 -18.31 -1.48 19.73
C LEU A 292 -19.22 -0.24 19.67
N ASP A 293 -19.20 0.60 20.70
CA ASP A 293 -19.98 1.84 20.75
C ASP A 293 -19.47 2.88 19.74
N ILE A 294 -18.14 3.02 19.59
CA ILE A 294 -17.54 3.94 18.59
C ILE A 294 -17.92 3.52 17.17
N MET A 295 -17.78 2.23 16.83
CA MET A 295 -18.16 1.73 15.50
C MET A 295 -19.66 1.84 15.23
N ALA A 296 -20.50 1.68 16.25
CA ALA A 296 -21.95 1.85 16.13
C ALA A 296 -22.33 3.32 15.90
N ILE A 297 -21.63 4.27 16.53
CA ILE A 297 -21.80 5.70 16.30
C ILE A 297 -21.40 6.06 14.88
N GLU A 298 -20.22 5.64 14.42
CA GLU A 298 -19.74 5.93 13.05
C GLU A 298 -20.67 5.34 11.98
N LYS A 299 -21.16 4.11 12.17
CA LYS A 299 -22.13 3.48 11.25
C LYS A 299 -23.46 4.26 11.18
N ARG A 300 -23.91 4.83 12.30
CA ARG A 300 -25.11 5.69 12.33
C ARG A 300 -24.86 7.02 11.64
N THR A 301 -23.69 7.63 11.83
CA THR A 301 -23.29 8.88 11.16
C THR A 301 -23.22 8.69 9.65
N LEU A 302 -22.56 7.63 9.17
CA LEU A 302 -22.46 7.33 7.74
C LEU A 302 -23.84 7.09 7.11
N LYS A 303 -24.73 6.38 7.81
CA LYS A 303 -26.10 6.12 7.35
C LYS A 303 -26.94 7.41 7.26
N ARG A 304 -26.71 8.38 8.14
CA ARG A 304 -27.37 9.70 8.09
C ARG A 304 -26.86 10.52 6.89
N GLN A 305 -25.54 10.59 6.69
CA GLN A 305 -24.95 11.28 5.54
C GLN A 305 -25.48 10.72 4.21
N LEU A 306 -25.52 9.39 4.07
CA LEU A 306 -26.10 8.73 2.89
C LEU A 306 -27.61 8.98 2.69
N GLN A 307 -28.36 9.24 3.77
CA GLN A 307 -29.78 9.60 3.67
C GLN A 307 -29.97 11.08 3.31
N GLU A 308 -29.09 11.96 3.79
CA GLU A 308 -29.06 13.39 3.45
C GLU A 308 -28.68 13.58 1.97
N GLU A 309 -27.62 12.94 1.49
CA GLU A 309 -27.24 12.95 0.07
C GLU A 309 -28.39 12.46 -0.84
N LYS A 310 -29.11 11.40 -0.43
CA LYS A 310 -30.29 10.91 -1.16
C LYS A 310 -31.49 11.87 -1.13
N ARG A 311 -31.60 12.70 -0.09
CA ARG A 311 -32.64 13.73 0.02
C ARG A 311 -32.29 14.94 -0.84
N GLU A 312 -31.02 15.30 -0.92
CA GLU A 312 -30.52 16.40 -1.75
C GLU A 312 -30.48 16.03 -3.25
N SER A 313 -30.25 14.77 -3.60
CA SER A 313 -30.23 14.31 -5.00
C SER A 313 -31.63 14.22 -5.64
N LYS A 314 -32.69 14.02 -4.84
CA LYS A 314 -34.08 13.93 -5.32
C LYS A 314 -34.61 15.22 -5.98
N PRO A 315 -34.49 16.42 -5.38
CA PRO A 315 -34.93 17.65 -6.02
C PRO A 315 -34.15 17.97 -7.29
N LEU A 316 -32.85 17.65 -7.35
CA LEU A 316 -32.04 17.80 -8.57
C LEU A 316 -32.50 16.86 -9.70
N GLN A 317 -32.90 15.62 -9.39
CA GLN A 317 -33.48 14.71 -10.38
C GLN A 317 -34.85 15.19 -10.88
N ASN A 318 -35.70 15.69 -9.97
CA ASN A 318 -37.02 16.22 -10.34
C ASN A 318 -36.90 17.50 -11.18
N GLN A 319 -35.93 18.37 -10.88
CA GLN A 319 -35.68 19.59 -11.66
C GLN A 319 -35.14 19.27 -13.07
N LYS A 320 -34.27 18.27 -13.22
CA LYS A 320 -33.83 17.78 -14.53
C LYS A 320 -34.98 17.16 -15.33
N GLN A 321 -35.90 16.45 -14.68
CA GLN A 321 -37.07 15.88 -15.36
C GLN A 321 -38.06 16.97 -15.82
N SER A 322 -38.28 18.04 -15.04
CA SER A 322 -39.14 19.15 -15.47
C SER A 322 -38.55 19.87 -16.68
N LEU A 323 -37.24 20.18 -16.64
CA LEU A 323 -36.55 20.82 -17.77
C LEU A 323 -36.62 19.98 -19.05
N LEU A 324 -36.51 18.65 -18.93
CA LEU A 324 -36.63 17.74 -20.07
C LEU A 324 -38.05 17.72 -20.65
N ILE A 325 -39.08 17.81 -19.79
CA ILE A 325 -40.49 17.88 -20.23
C ILE A 325 -40.76 19.21 -20.94
N ASP A 326 -40.27 20.32 -20.40
CA ASP A 326 -40.40 21.64 -21.01
C ASP A 326 -39.68 21.71 -22.37
N GLU A 327 -38.50 21.10 -22.49
CA GLU A 327 -37.73 21.02 -23.73
C GLU A 327 -38.46 20.17 -24.79
N ILE A 328 -39.07 19.04 -24.39
CA ILE A 328 -39.88 18.20 -25.30
C ILE A 328 -41.14 18.95 -25.78
N GLN A 329 -41.81 19.69 -24.90
CA GLN A 329 -43.01 20.47 -25.26
C GLN A 329 -42.69 21.68 -26.13
N SER A 330 -41.52 22.30 -25.95
CA SER A 330 -41.06 23.42 -26.79
C SER A 330 -40.70 23.01 -28.22
N ASN A 331 -40.32 21.74 -28.42
CA ASN A 331 -39.93 21.19 -29.72
C ASN A 331 -41.08 20.51 -30.49
N SER A 332 -42.32 20.52 -29.96
CA SER A 332 -43.48 19.90 -30.58
C SER A 332 -44.44 20.89 -31.28
N TRP A 333 -43.94 22.06 -31.70
CA TRP A 333 -44.69 23.08 -32.45
C TRP A 333 -44.12 23.31 -33.84
#